data_AF-A0A5B7H8C8-F1
#
_entry.id   AF-A0A5B7H8C8-F1
#
_cell.length_a   1.000
_cell.length_b   1.000
_cell.length_c   1.000
_cell.angle_alpha   90.00
_cell.angle_beta   90.00
_cell.angle_gamma   90.00
#
_symmetry.space_group_name_H-M   'P 1'
#
loop_
_entity.id
_entity.type
_entity.pdbx_description
1 polymer ?
#
loop_
_entity_poly.entity_id
_entity_poly.type
_entity_poly.pdbx_seq_one_letter_code
_entity_poly.pdbx_strand_id
1 'polypeptide(L)'
;MEMKLIDPMPESGWMDALTKDDVTYVHEANKIVIPPHLLNPPLFHRNYPLAMLYGSLGVQIARAMLRTADAVGLGWNSKGLLEDRTGYTNRLCGLCISIAYCVDQQITRQHSKPAYLSLMKMQPQPQHPSFETLNTTNIFFMAYAGVSIDF
;
A
#
# COMPACT_ATOMS: atom_id res chain seq x y z
N MET A 1 28.19 -6.74 3.08
CA MET A 1 27.43 -6.72 4.35
C MET A 1 28.17 -5.95 5.45
N GLU A 2 29.51 -5.95 5.47
CA GLU A 2 30.30 -5.39 6.59
C GLU A 2 30.43 -3.86 6.60
N MET A 3 30.25 -3.16 5.46
CA MET A 3 30.33 -1.70 5.40
C MET A 3 29.10 -0.97 5.98
N LYS A 4 27.98 -1.67 6.21
CA LYS A 4 26.73 -1.08 6.75
C LYS A 4 26.83 -0.79 8.26
N LEU A 5 27.77 -1.44 8.96
CA LEU A 5 28.00 -1.25 10.41
C LEU A 5 28.99 -0.12 10.74
N ILE A 6 29.82 0.29 9.78
CA ILE A 6 30.95 1.21 10.03
C ILE A 6 30.50 2.67 10.02
N ASP A 7 29.50 3.01 9.21
CA ASP A 7 28.86 4.31 9.20
C ASP A 7 27.37 4.14 8.84
N PRO A 8 26.47 4.08 9.84
CA PRO A 8 25.05 3.90 9.56
C PRO A 8 24.52 5.20 8.96
N MET A 9 24.60 5.34 7.64
CA MET A 9 23.82 6.38 6.96
C MET A 9 22.35 6.21 7.39
N PRO A 10 21.69 7.29 7.85
CA PRO A 10 20.30 7.24 8.33
C PRO A 10 19.32 6.79 7.24
N GLU A 11 19.77 6.79 5.98
CA GLU A 11 19.00 6.36 4.82
C GLU A 11 19.07 4.86 4.54
N SER A 12 19.98 4.11 5.17
CA SER A 12 20.24 2.71 4.84
C SER A 12 19.12 1.73 5.21
N GLY A 13 18.21 2.12 6.11
CA GLY A 13 17.12 1.24 6.59
C GLY A 13 15.99 1.03 5.59
N TRP A 14 15.77 1.95 4.66
CA TRP A 14 14.65 1.88 3.71
C TRP A 14 15.08 1.68 2.26
N MET A 15 16.37 1.85 1.95
CA MET A 15 16.92 1.68 0.59
C MET A 15 16.78 0.25 0.06
N ASP A 16 16.86 -0.76 0.93
CA ASP A 16 16.64 -2.16 0.57
C ASP A 16 15.20 -2.42 0.08
N ALA A 17 14.25 -1.54 0.40
CA ALA A 17 12.87 -1.63 -0.09
C ALA A 17 12.72 -1.10 -1.53
N LEU A 18 13.70 -0.37 -2.08
CA LEU A 18 13.64 0.14 -3.47
C LEU A 18 13.82 -0.95 -4.52
N THR A 19 14.42 -2.08 -4.14
CA THR A 19 14.65 -3.23 -5.02
C THR A 19 13.55 -4.28 -4.95
N LYS A 20 12.53 -4.07 -4.11
CA LYS A 20 11.38 -4.99 -3.97
C LYS A 20 10.36 -4.75 -5.07
N ASP A 21 9.65 -5.80 -5.46
CA ASP A 21 8.64 -5.76 -6.53
C ASP A 21 7.28 -5.18 -6.09
N ASP A 22 7.13 -4.81 -4.81
CA ASP A 22 5.88 -4.30 -4.23
C ASP A 22 6.07 -3.02 -3.40
N VAL A 23 4.97 -2.29 -3.16
CA VAL A 23 4.97 -1.18 -2.22
C VAL A 23 5.10 -1.72 -0.80
N THR A 24 6.22 -1.42 -0.15
CA THR A 24 6.53 -1.92 1.19
C THR A 24 6.48 -0.80 2.23
N TYR A 25 6.01 -1.12 3.43
CA TYR A 25 6.21 -0.30 4.62
C TYR A 25 7.42 -0.77 5.43
N VAL A 26 8.32 0.16 5.74
CA VAL A 26 9.53 -0.08 6.52
C VAL A 26 9.32 0.48 7.92
N HIS A 27 9.20 -0.42 8.91
CA HIS A 27 8.90 -0.06 10.29
C HIS A 27 10.02 0.76 10.96
N GLU A 28 11.28 0.36 10.77
CA GLU A 28 12.46 1.03 11.33
C GLU A 28 12.58 2.50 10.91
N ALA A 29 12.13 2.81 9.70
CA ALA A 29 12.14 4.17 9.15
C ALA A 29 10.77 4.87 9.30
N ASN A 30 9.71 4.15 9.70
CA ASN A 30 8.31 4.57 9.64
C ASN A 30 7.95 5.22 8.28
N LYS A 31 8.28 4.53 7.18
CA LYS A 31 8.12 5.05 5.81
C LYS A 31 7.47 4.01 4.90
N ILE A 32 6.62 4.49 4.01
CA ILE A 32 6.15 3.72 2.84
C ILE A 32 7.11 4.02 1.70
N VAL A 33 7.67 2.98 1.11
CA VAL A 33 8.59 3.07 -0.03
C VAL A 33 7.89 2.55 -1.26
N ILE A 34 7.88 3.36 -2.31
CA ILE A 34 7.38 2.98 -3.62
C ILE A 34 8.59 2.78 -4.54
N PRO A 35 8.89 1.53 -4.94
CA PRO A 35 9.94 1.26 -5.90
C PRO A 35 9.75 2.05 -7.20
N PRO A 36 10.82 2.62 -7.78
CA PRO A 36 10.70 3.47 -8.96
C PRO A 36 10.21 2.71 -10.21
N HIS A 37 10.43 1.39 -10.28
CA HIS A 37 9.94 0.59 -11.42
C HIS A 37 8.41 0.45 -11.43
N LEU A 38 7.73 0.54 -10.28
CA LEU A 38 6.26 0.54 -10.20
C LEU A 38 5.64 1.85 -10.71
N LEU A 39 6.45 2.91 -10.82
CA LEU A 39 6.04 4.21 -11.37
C LEU A 39 6.12 4.27 -12.91
N ASN A 40 6.21 3.10 -13.55
CA ASN A 40 6.21 2.95 -15.01
C ASN A 40 5.02 2.07 -15.47
N PRO A 41 4.67 2.11 -16.77
CA PRO A 41 3.71 1.17 -17.34
C PRO A 41 4.15 -0.28 -17.12
N PRO A 42 3.23 -1.22 -16.86
CA PRO A 42 1.77 -1.10 -16.96
C PRO A 42 1.07 -0.58 -15.69
N LEU A 43 1.80 -0.31 -14.60
CA LEU A 43 1.21 0.00 -13.29
C LEU A 43 0.85 1.48 -13.13
N PHE A 44 1.69 2.38 -13.65
CA PHE A 44 1.49 3.81 -13.55
C PHE A 44 1.79 4.52 -14.87
N HIS A 45 0.86 5.38 -15.28
CA HIS A 45 1.09 6.35 -16.33
C HIS A 45 0.21 7.58 -16.05
N ARG A 46 0.75 8.78 -16.28
CA ARG A 46 0.03 10.04 -15.98
C ARG A 46 -1.31 10.16 -16.73
N ASN A 47 -1.41 9.54 -17.90
CA ASN A 47 -2.63 9.59 -18.73
C ASN A 47 -3.61 8.44 -18.47
N TYR A 48 -3.34 7.56 -17.49
CA TYR A 48 -4.30 6.51 -17.14
C TYR A 48 -5.50 7.08 -16.37
N PRO A 49 -6.70 6.49 -16.55
CA PRO A 49 -7.86 6.90 -15.79
C PRO A 49 -7.62 6.69 -14.30
N LEU A 50 -8.11 7.62 -13.47
CA LEU A 50 -7.87 7.56 -12.02
C LEU A 50 -8.34 6.24 -11.42
N ALA A 51 -9.45 5.67 -11.90
CA ALA A 51 -9.93 4.36 -11.44
C ALA A 51 -8.87 3.27 -11.60
N MET A 52 -8.10 3.28 -12.69
CA MET A 52 -7.03 2.32 -12.91
C MET A 52 -5.87 2.57 -11.95
N LEU A 53 -5.42 3.82 -11.80
CA LEU A 53 -4.32 4.18 -10.88
C LEU A 53 -4.65 3.88 -9.41
N TYR A 54 -5.89 4.14 -8.99
CA TYR A 54 -6.35 3.84 -7.63
C TYR A 54 -6.57 2.34 -7.42
N GLY A 55 -7.00 1.61 -8.46
CA GLY A 55 -7.18 0.17 -8.43
C GLY A 55 -5.86 -0.60 -8.39
N SER A 56 -4.84 -0.13 -9.12
CA SER A 56 -3.49 -0.69 -9.13
C SER A 56 -2.67 -0.17 -7.93
N LEU A 57 -1.95 0.93 -8.13
CA LEU A 57 -0.97 1.48 -7.19
C LEU A 57 -1.64 1.98 -5.89
N GLY A 58 -2.83 2.58 -6.00
CA GLY A 58 -3.56 3.09 -4.83
C GLY A 58 -3.90 2.00 -3.81
N VAL A 59 -4.26 0.80 -4.28
CA VAL A 59 -4.49 -0.33 -3.36
C VAL A 59 -3.19 -0.83 -2.76
N GLN A 60 -2.10 -0.94 -3.52
CA GLN A 60 -0.79 -1.34 -2.97
C GLN A 60 -0.32 -0.40 -1.86
N ILE A 61 -0.46 0.92 -2.05
CA ILE A 61 -0.15 1.91 -1.01
C ILE A 61 -1.04 1.72 0.22
N ALA A 62 -2.34 1.48 0.03
CA ALA A 62 -3.25 1.20 1.14
C ALA A 62 -2.88 -0.10 1.89
N ARG A 63 -2.39 -1.14 1.18
CA ARG A 63 -1.87 -2.36 1.82
C ARG A 63 -0.66 -2.05 2.69
N ALA A 64 0.29 -1.27 2.17
CA ALA A 64 1.47 -0.86 2.93
C ALA A 64 1.09 -0.01 4.15
N MET A 65 0.10 0.89 4.04
CA MET A 65 -0.41 1.63 5.19
C MET A 65 -0.96 0.71 6.29
N LEU A 66 -1.68 -0.35 5.93
CA LEU A 66 -2.24 -1.29 6.92
C LEU A 66 -1.16 -2.08 7.67
N ARG A 67 0.03 -2.27 7.08
CA ARG A 67 1.17 -2.88 7.79
C ARG A 67 1.55 -2.11 9.05
N THR A 68 1.30 -0.79 9.10
CA THR A 68 1.54 0.01 10.32
C THR A 68 0.72 -0.50 11.52
N ALA A 69 -0.46 -1.06 11.28
CA ALA A 69 -1.40 -1.51 12.30
C ALA A 69 -1.53 -3.04 12.39
N ASP A 70 -0.64 -3.77 11.71
CA ASP A 70 -0.63 -5.23 11.80
C ASP A 70 0.01 -5.70 13.12
N ALA A 71 -0.01 -7.02 13.34
CA ALA A 71 0.53 -7.64 14.55
C ALA A 71 2.02 -7.31 14.81
N VAL A 72 2.77 -6.97 13.76
CA VAL A 72 4.17 -6.57 13.82
C VAL A 72 4.25 -5.05 14.02
N GLY A 73 3.51 -4.28 13.23
CA GLY A 73 3.47 -2.81 13.24
C GLY A 73 3.07 -2.20 14.58
N LEU A 74 2.16 -2.83 15.32
CA LEU A 74 1.78 -2.40 16.67
C LEU A 74 2.93 -2.41 17.68
N GLY A 75 4.03 -3.10 17.38
CA GLY A 75 5.24 -3.08 18.22
C GLY A 75 6.15 -1.87 17.99
N TRP A 76 5.86 -1.03 16.99
CA TRP A 76 6.70 0.10 16.59
C TRP A 76 6.01 1.42 16.90
N ASN A 77 6.76 2.38 17.44
CA ASN A 77 6.26 3.73 17.64
C ASN A 77 6.49 4.61 16.40
N SER A 78 6.01 5.86 16.47
CA SER A 78 6.12 6.83 15.37
C SER A 78 7.56 7.20 14.98
N LYS A 79 8.55 6.85 15.82
CA LYS A 79 9.98 7.08 15.57
C LYS A 79 10.69 5.86 14.99
N GLY A 80 9.97 4.75 14.75
CA GLY A 80 10.56 3.50 14.28
C GLY A 80 11.37 2.77 15.36
N LEU A 81 11.05 3.00 16.65
CA LEU A 81 11.63 2.26 17.77
C LEU A 81 10.64 1.21 18.26
N LEU A 82 11.18 0.04 18.64
CA LEU A 82 10.39 -1.01 19.26
C LEU A 82 9.96 -0.59 20.67
N GLU A 83 8.66 -0.60 20.93
CA GLU A 83 8.10 -0.40 22.27
C GLU A 83 7.83 -1.73 22.96
N ASP A 84 8.06 -1.75 24.28
CA ASP A 84 7.76 -2.90 25.10
C ASP A 84 6.24 -3.12 25.14
N ARG A 85 5.81 -4.34 24.77
CA ARG A 85 4.40 -4.65 24.53
C ARG A 85 3.64 -4.69 25.85
N THR A 86 2.89 -3.65 26.13
CA THR A 86 1.91 -3.64 27.22
C THR A 86 0.84 -4.74 27.02
N GLY A 87 0.16 -5.15 28.11
CA GLY A 87 -0.90 -6.16 28.04
C GLY A 87 -2.04 -5.84 27.05
N TYR A 88 -2.27 -4.55 26.76
CA TYR A 88 -3.25 -4.08 25.77
C TYR A 88 -2.81 -4.35 24.33
N THR A 89 -1.53 -4.09 24.00
CA THR A 89 -0.97 -4.40 22.68
C THR A 89 -0.97 -5.90 22.39
N ASN A 90 -0.80 -6.75 23.40
CA ASN A 90 -0.85 -8.21 23.22
C ASN A 90 -2.25 -8.73 22.86
N ARG A 91 -3.32 -8.18 23.46
CA ARG A 91 -4.70 -8.54 23.09
C ARG A 91 -5.04 -8.07 21.67
N LEU A 92 -4.67 -6.84 21.33
CA LEU A 92 -4.88 -6.28 19.99
C LEU A 92 -4.10 -7.06 18.93
N CYS A 93 -2.87 -7.47 19.22
CA CYS A 93 -2.05 -8.31 18.34
C CYS A 93 -2.70 -9.68 18.06
N GLY A 94 -3.23 -10.35 19.10
CA GLY A 94 -3.96 -11.62 18.93
C GLY A 94 -5.21 -11.50 18.07
N LEU A 95 -5.94 -10.38 18.21
CA LEU A 95 -7.06 -10.03 17.32
C LEU A 95 -6.58 -9.79 15.88
N CYS A 96 -5.51 -9.00 15.68
CA CYS A 96 -4.98 -8.72 14.33
C CYS A 96 -4.58 -9.99 13.57
N ILE A 97 -3.97 -10.98 14.23
CA ILE A 97 -3.61 -12.27 13.60
C ILE A 97 -4.87 -13.01 13.15
N SER A 98 -5.94 -13.00 13.95
CA SER A 98 -7.21 -13.65 13.59
C SER A 98 -7.92 -12.96 12.43
N ILE A 99 -7.75 -11.64 12.27
CA ILE A 99 -8.41 -10.86 11.21
C ILE A 99 -7.57 -10.86 9.91
N ALA A 100 -6.26 -11.09 10.00
CA ALA A 100 -5.29 -11.05 8.90
C ALA A 100 -5.73 -11.88 7.67
N TYR A 101 -6.41 -13.00 7.88
CA TYR A 101 -6.92 -13.88 6.81
C TYR A 101 -8.02 -13.24 5.93
N CYS A 102 -8.68 -12.17 6.37
CA CYS A 102 -9.79 -11.50 5.68
C CYS A 102 -9.40 -10.14 5.07
N VAL A 103 -8.17 -9.68 5.31
CA VAL A 103 -7.82 -8.26 5.16
C VAL A 103 -7.83 -7.79 3.71
N ASP A 104 -7.42 -8.62 2.74
CA ASP A 104 -7.25 -8.19 1.35
C ASP A 104 -8.52 -7.59 0.73
N GLN A 105 -9.69 -8.18 1.05
CA GLN A 105 -10.97 -7.67 0.57
C GLN A 105 -11.44 -6.38 1.30
N GLN A 106 -11.00 -6.18 2.54
CA GLN A 106 -11.32 -4.98 3.34
C GLN A 106 -10.51 -3.77 2.88
N ILE A 107 -9.25 -3.95 2.46
CA ILE A 107 -8.39 -2.85 1.97
C ILE A 107 -9.06 -2.09 0.82
N THR A 108 -9.53 -2.87 -0.16
CA THR A 108 -10.18 -2.36 -1.36
C THR A 108 -11.51 -1.67 -1.03
N ARG A 109 -12.27 -2.18 -0.05
CA ARG A 109 -13.59 -1.64 0.33
C ARG A 109 -13.53 -0.42 1.25
N GLN A 110 -12.61 -0.38 2.21
CA GLN A 110 -12.61 0.63 3.28
C GLN A 110 -11.65 1.80 3.03
N HIS A 111 -10.57 1.63 2.28
CA HIS A 111 -9.56 2.68 2.12
C HIS A 111 -9.47 3.20 0.68
N SER A 112 -9.18 2.32 -0.28
CA SER A 112 -8.93 2.76 -1.66
C SER A 112 -10.20 3.25 -2.38
N LYS A 113 -11.30 2.49 -2.33
CA LYS A 113 -12.57 2.87 -2.99
C LYS A 113 -13.16 4.19 -2.46
N PRO A 114 -13.21 4.46 -1.15
CA PRO A 114 -13.69 5.76 -0.66
C PRO A 114 -12.80 6.93 -1.05
N ALA A 115 -11.47 6.78 -1.05
CA ALA A 115 -10.55 7.81 -1.51
C ALA A 115 -10.80 8.17 -2.99
N TYR A 116 -10.97 7.16 -3.83
CA TYR A 116 -11.33 7.35 -5.24
C TYR A 116 -12.70 8.06 -5.41
N LEU A 117 -13.73 7.63 -4.67
CA LEU A 117 -15.06 8.25 -4.74
C LEU A 117 -15.06 9.71 -4.28
N SER A 118 -14.26 10.07 -3.27
CA SER A 118 -14.09 11.45 -2.83
C SER A 118 -13.45 12.33 -3.89
N LEU A 119 -12.48 11.81 -4.64
CA LEU A 119 -11.86 12.54 -5.75
C LEU A 119 -12.78 12.67 -6.97
N MET A 120 -13.57 11.64 -7.29
CA MET A 120 -14.59 11.74 -8.33
C MET A 120 -15.62 12.85 -8.05
N LYS A 121 -15.95 13.09 -6.77
CA LYS A 121 -16.82 14.20 -6.38
C LYS A 121 -16.16 15.57 -6.58
N MET A 122 -14.84 15.65 -6.48
CA MET A 122 -14.08 16.89 -6.68
C MET A 122 -13.75 17.16 -8.15
N GLN A 123 -13.48 16.12 -8.94
CA GLN A 123 -13.14 16.23 -10.34
C GLN A 123 -13.69 15.03 -11.15
N PRO A 124 -14.86 15.16 -11.79
CA PRO A 124 -15.39 14.11 -12.64
C PRO A 124 -14.51 13.95 -13.89
N GLN A 125 -14.01 12.74 -14.12
CA GLN A 125 -13.22 12.43 -15.32
C GLN A 125 -14.10 11.95 -16.48
N PRO A 126 -13.79 12.33 -17.73
CA PRO A 126 -14.44 11.78 -18.91
C PRO A 126 -14.14 10.28 -19.05
N GLN A 127 -15.10 9.54 -19.62
CA GLN A 127 -14.90 8.12 -19.93
C GLN A 127 -13.81 7.96 -20.98
N HIS A 128 -12.91 6.99 -20.77
CA HIS A 128 -11.82 6.72 -21.70
C HIS A 128 -12.38 6.01 -22.94
N PRO A 129 -11.97 6.37 -24.18
CA PRO A 129 -12.54 5.82 -25.42
C PRO A 129 -12.45 4.29 -25.51
N SER A 130 -11.37 3.70 -24.98
CA SER A 130 -11.18 2.25 -24.95
C SER A 130 -12.07 1.52 -23.93
N PHE A 131 -12.81 2.24 -23.09
CA PHE A 131 -13.60 1.71 -21.98
C PHE A 131 -15.03 2.28 -21.93
N GLU A 132 -15.57 2.74 -23.06
CA GLU A 132 -16.93 3.31 -23.16
C GLU A 132 -18.03 2.38 -22.64
N THR A 133 -17.81 1.06 -22.70
CA THR A 133 -18.76 0.04 -22.20
C THR A 133 -18.59 -0.29 -20.72
N LEU A 134 -17.53 0.20 -20.06
CA LEU A 134 -17.22 -0.12 -18.67
C LEU A 134 -17.41 1.08 -17.74
N ASN A 135 -18.17 0.86 -16.67
CA ASN A 135 -18.26 1.82 -15.58
C ASN A 135 -16.89 1.93 -14.87
N THR A 136 -16.54 3.12 -14.38
CA THR A 136 -15.29 3.40 -13.66
C THR A 136 -15.08 2.51 -12.43
N THR A 137 -16.16 2.03 -11.80
CA THR A 137 -16.06 1.03 -10.72
C THR A 137 -15.55 -0.33 -11.22
N ASN A 138 -15.97 -0.75 -12.41
CA ASN A 138 -15.52 -2.02 -13.00
C ASN A 138 -14.05 -1.91 -13.41
N ILE A 139 -13.66 -0.76 -13.99
CA ILE A 139 -12.26 -0.47 -14.35
C ILE A 139 -11.36 -0.54 -13.10
N PHE A 140 -11.82 -0.01 -11.97
CA PHE A 140 -11.08 -0.09 -10.70
C PHE A 140 -10.84 -1.53 -10.25
N PHE A 141 -11.87 -2.38 -10.22
CA PHE A 141 -11.72 -3.77 -9.80
C PHE A 141 -10.93 -4.62 -10.80
N MET A 142 -11.03 -4.34 -12.10
CA MET A 142 -10.22 -4.99 -13.13
C MET A 142 -8.74 -4.63 -12.98
N ALA A 143 -8.43 -3.35 -12.76
CA ALA A 143 -7.06 -2.90 -12.52
C ALA A 143 -6.47 -3.52 -11.24
N TYR A 144 -7.27 -3.61 -10.17
CA TYR A 144 -6.88 -4.30 -8.94
C TYR A 144 -6.59 -5.79 -9.16
N ALA A 145 -7.47 -6.48 -9.88
CA ALA A 145 -7.30 -7.90 -10.18
C ALA A 145 -6.05 -8.15 -11.02
N GLY A 146 -5.79 -7.32 -12.04
CA GLY A 146 -4.62 -7.46 -12.91
C GLY A 146 -3.27 -7.35 -12.18
N VAL A 147 -3.23 -6.65 -11.04
CA VAL A 147 -2.01 -6.49 -10.22
C VAL A 147 -1.91 -7.53 -9.11
N SER A 148 -3.02 -8.19 -8.75
CA SER A 148 -3.06 -9.16 -7.64
C SER A 148 -2.77 -10.61 -8.08
N ILE A 149 -2.53 -10.86 -9.37
CA ILE A 149 -2.34 -12.20 -9.95
C ILE A 149 -0.85 -12.61 -10.01
N ASP A 150 0.09 -11.70 -9.78
CA ASP A 150 1.54 -11.99 -9.80
C ASP A 150 2.08 -12.54 -8.45
N PHE A 151 1.38 -13.50 -7.82
CA PHE A 151 1.83 -14.22 -6.61
C PHE A 151 2.12 -15.70 -6.89
#